data_AF-R6R8Z7-F1
#
_entry.id   AF-R6R8Z7-F1
#
_cell.length_a   1.000
_cell.length_b   1.000
_cell.length_c   1.000
_cell.angle_alpha   90.00
_cell.angle_beta   90.00
_cell.angle_gamma   90.00
#
_symmetry.space_group_name_H-M   'P 1'
#
loop_
_entity.id
_entity.type
_entity.pdbx_description
1 polymer ?
#
loop_
_entity_poly.entity_id
_entity_poly.type
_entity_poly.pdbx_seq_one_letter_code
_entity_poly.pdbx_strand_id
1 'polypeptide(L)'
;MNNFNEEGYPFTVATLDMDWHYSSGFHEANLFKDLGLPKEEFIDKNTNKYYVSSWKDESTGSIGWTGYTFNKKLFPNYRVMLKDLKKMNLAITLNLHPADGIAFYEDCYEIMKKTLNLKIKKKETIPFDLAKEKFRTAYFEKILAKYQKEGVDFWWIDWQQGENSSLPGLTPMWLCNHYFFLENSRFNDRPLILSRYAGIGSHRYPLGFSGDSFQTYDSLKFLIKTTAIASNVGFSYWSHDIGGHMLGIKDGEQFLKFIQFGVFSPINRLHCSCEEIYDKSPLMYLKGYGDIMKKYLRLRHKMIPYIYSFSFVTNLKGVPLISPLYHYYFEEECYHHENEYIFGKDLLVRPFTEKANQDGFNCFKMYFPDEYYDLFYGYHYKKGNYELARENDSLPVFIKKGAFFILDSRNENNLIDNPSKVDVITSTGESEYDFYEDNNDNNVLITHFVNTNENNKQKINISFSGNQDVFNKNRVYRFKILNLHKNITINIRNLDLIYQYEQGEFLEFAVTNLSFDKKATISLNYQEDNFSEMKTNVLRRINYIDDINDVRYDLSLAINKCLNAEEMQIKIITSKLKDINKKALLEVLSYYL
;
A
#
# COMPACT_ATOMS: atom_id res chain seq x y z
N MET A 1 -17.27 -2.97 8.44
CA MET A 1 -16.98 -3.56 7.10
C MET A 1 -18.09 -3.32 6.08
N ASN A 2 -19.36 -3.60 6.38
CA ASN A 2 -20.46 -3.31 5.43
C ASN A 2 -20.47 -1.87 4.91
N ASN A 3 -20.36 -0.89 5.81
CA ASN A 3 -20.29 0.53 5.42
C ASN A 3 -19.12 0.81 4.45
N PHE A 4 -17.93 0.23 4.68
CA PHE A 4 -16.81 0.40 3.75
C PHE A 4 -17.11 -0.19 2.37
N ASN A 5 -17.77 -1.35 2.32
CA ASN A 5 -18.18 -1.95 1.06
C ASN A 5 -19.24 -1.10 0.34
N GLU A 6 -20.28 -0.65 1.05
CA GLU A 6 -21.34 0.21 0.52
C GLU A 6 -20.78 1.54 0.00
N GLU A 7 -19.86 2.14 0.74
CA GLU A 7 -19.18 3.38 0.39
C GLU A 7 -18.03 3.17 -0.61
N GLY A 8 -17.79 1.95 -1.09
CA GLY A 8 -16.82 1.68 -2.15
C GLY A 8 -15.35 1.89 -1.73
N TYR A 9 -14.99 1.55 -0.50
CA TYR A 9 -13.62 1.45 -0.03
C TYR A 9 -13.09 0.03 -0.23
N PRO A 10 -12.00 -0.16 -1.00
CA PRO A 10 -11.46 -1.49 -1.25
C PRO A 10 -10.51 -1.92 -0.13
N PHE A 11 -10.87 -2.99 0.58
CA PHE A 11 -9.98 -3.64 1.54
C PHE A 11 -9.83 -5.12 1.18
N THR A 12 -8.63 -5.67 1.31
CA THR A 12 -8.38 -7.09 0.99
C THR A 12 -8.10 -7.93 2.23
N VAL A 13 -7.91 -7.28 3.38
CA VAL A 13 -7.59 -7.92 4.66
C VAL A 13 -8.42 -7.30 5.78
N ALA A 14 -9.02 -8.15 6.60
CA ALA A 14 -9.60 -7.79 7.89
C ALA A 14 -8.66 -8.22 9.02
N THR A 15 -8.25 -7.27 9.84
CA THR A 15 -7.42 -7.51 11.02
C THR A 15 -8.28 -7.40 12.26
N LEU A 16 -8.23 -8.41 13.13
CA LEU A 16 -8.89 -8.39 14.43
C LEU A 16 -7.87 -8.52 15.55
N ASP A 17 -8.04 -7.71 16.58
CA ASP A 17 -7.11 -7.62 17.69
C ASP A 17 -7.58 -8.49 18.86
N MET A 18 -6.95 -9.65 19.10
CA MET A 18 -7.55 -10.69 19.95
C MET A 18 -7.38 -10.46 21.45
N ASP A 19 -6.29 -9.82 21.86
CA ASP A 19 -5.94 -9.61 23.26
C ASP A 19 -6.68 -8.42 23.89
N TRP A 20 -7.10 -7.44 23.08
CA TRP A 20 -7.79 -6.24 23.57
C TRP A 20 -9.26 -6.44 23.93
N HIS A 21 -9.92 -7.49 23.44
CA HIS A 21 -11.35 -7.71 23.70
C HIS A 21 -11.71 -7.86 25.19
N TYR A 22 -10.69 -8.05 26.02
CA TYR A 22 -10.77 -8.32 27.45
C TYR A 22 -9.89 -7.37 28.29
N SER A 23 -9.07 -6.52 27.66
CA SER A 23 -8.29 -5.50 28.35
C SER A 23 -9.17 -4.28 28.65
N SER A 24 -9.08 -3.77 29.88
CA SER A 24 -9.92 -2.65 30.33
C SER A 24 -9.37 -1.33 29.78
N GLY A 25 -10.21 -0.52 29.13
CA GLY A 25 -9.84 0.84 28.73
C GLY A 25 -10.93 1.63 28.02
N PHE A 26 -11.53 1.09 26.96
CA PHE A 26 -12.34 1.91 26.04
C PHE A 26 -13.70 1.30 25.62
N HIS A 27 -13.96 0.05 25.98
CA HIS A 27 -15.24 -0.61 25.69
C HIS A 27 -15.90 -1.07 26.99
N GLU A 28 -17.22 -1.30 26.98
CA GLU A 28 -17.97 -1.90 28.09
C GLU A 28 -17.49 -3.32 28.49
N ALA A 29 -16.32 -3.75 28.01
CA ALA A 29 -15.66 -4.99 28.35
C ALA A 29 -15.16 -4.91 29.78
N ASN A 30 -15.75 -5.72 30.65
CA ASN A 30 -15.27 -5.93 32.01
C ASN A 30 -14.96 -7.41 32.10
N LEU A 31 -13.67 -7.76 32.12
CA LEU A 31 -13.21 -9.15 32.04
C LEU A 31 -13.98 -10.09 32.97
N PHE A 32 -14.08 -9.71 34.24
CA PHE A 32 -14.75 -10.51 35.28
C PHE A 32 -16.23 -10.70 34.95
N LYS A 33 -16.92 -9.61 34.62
CA LYS A 33 -18.36 -9.62 34.29
C LYS A 33 -18.64 -10.40 33.01
N ASP A 34 -17.83 -10.22 31.97
CA ASP A 34 -18.03 -10.82 30.65
C ASP A 34 -17.71 -12.33 30.66
N LEU A 35 -16.76 -12.76 31.50
CA LEU A 35 -16.51 -14.18 31.76
C LEU A 35 -17.48 -14.80 32.76
N GLY A 36 -18.27 -13.99 33.48
CA GLY A 36 -19.15 -14.45 34.56
C GLY A 36 -18.39 -14.98 35.78
N LEU A 37 -17.16 -14.52 36.01
CA LEU A 37 -16.29 -14.94 37.11
C LEU A 37 -16.08 -13.79 38.12
N PRO A 38 -16.08 -14.05 39.44
CA PRO A 38 -15.83 -13.02 40.44
C PRO A 38 -14.39 -12.47 40.37
N LYS A 39 -14.20 -11.17 40.64
CA LYS A 39 -12.89 -10.49 40.58
C LYS A 39 -11.84 -11.15 41.48
N GLU A 40 -12.27 -11.67 42.63
CA GLU A 40 -11.43 -12.34 43.62
C GLU A 40 -10.78 -13.61 43.06
N GLU A 41 -11.34 -14.22 42.02
CA GLU A 41 -10.77 -15.41 41.39
C GLU A 41 -9.50 -15.13 40.60
N PHE A 42 -9.23 -13.87 40.28
CA PHE A 42 -8.08 -13.46 39.50
C PHE A 42 -6.92 -13.00 40.39
N ILE A 43 -7.14 -12.89 41.70
CA ILE A 43 -6.18 -12.35 42.67
C ILE A 43 -5.69 -13.46 43.60
N ASP A 44 -4.37 -13.60 43.76
CA ASP A 44 -3.79 -14.40 44.82
C ASP A 44 -3.96 -13.69 46.16
N LYS A 45 -4.79 -14.26 47.03
CA LYS A 45 -5.16 -13.68 48.34
C LYS A 45 -3.97 -13.43 49.28
N ASN A 46 -2.85 -14.14 49.11
CA ASN A 46 -1.69 -14.00 49.99
C ASN A 46 -0.76 -12.87 49.54
N THR A 47 -0.67 -12.66 48.22
CA THR A 47 0.25 -11.66 47.64
C THR A 47 -0.47 -10.40 47.15
N ASN A 48 -1.80 -10.43 47.08
CA ASN A 48 -2.65 -9.43 46.45
C ASN A 48 -2.29 -9.14 44.97
N LYS A 49 -1.58 -10.07 44.32
CA LYS A 49 -1.19 -9.97 42.90
C LYS A 49 -2.20 -10.71 42.02
N TYR A 50 -2.32 -10.31 40.75
CA TYR A 50 -3.18 -11.00 39.80
C TYR A 50 -2.44 -12.25 39.31
N TYR A 51 -3.14 -13.33 39.04
CA TYR A 51 -2.56 -14.57 38.48
C TYR A 51 -2.03 -14.43 37.04
N VAL A 52 -2.35 -13.30 36.41
CA VAL A 52 -1.87 -12.83 35.12
C VAL A 52 -0.97 -11.62 35.40
N SER A 53 0.33 -11.68 35.06
CA SER A 53 1.19 -10.50 35.11
C SER A 53 2.47 -10.63 34.28
N SER A 54 2.73 -9.62 33.45
CA SER A 54 4.03 -8.94 33.44
C SER A 54 3.94 -7.40 33.26
N TRP A 55 2.83 -6.84 32.75
CA TRP A 55 2.65 -5.40 32.52
C TRP A 55 1.41 -4.79 33.19
N LYS A 56 1.34 -4.77 34.52
CA LYS A 56 0.28 -4.03 35.21
C LYS A 56 0.64 -2.56 35.33
N ASP A 57 -0.34 -1.72 35.03
CA ASP A 57 -0.48 -0.44 35.71
C ASP A 57 -1.33 -0.68 36.98
N GLU A 58 -0.67 -0.60 38.14
CA GLU A 58 -1.30 -0.78 39.45
C GLU A 58 -2.37 0.28 39.77
N SER A 59 -2.38 1.41 39.03
CA SER A 59 -3.35 2.49 39.20
C SER A 59 -4.65 2.31 38.41
N THR A 60 -4.62 1.56 37.29
CA THR A 60 -5.78 1.36 36.40
C THR A 60 -6.43 -0.02 36.53
N GLY A 61 -5.73 -1.02 37.07
CA GLY A 61 -6.29 -2.35 37.33
C GLY A 61 -6.40 -3.25 36.09
N SER A 62 -5.70 -2.91 35.01
CA SER A 62 -5.65 -3.69 33.76
C SER A 62 -5.05 -5.08 33.99
N ILE A 63 -5.56 -6.06 33.23
CA ILE A 63 -5.21 -7.48 33.29
C ILE A 63 -4.43 -7.76 32.01
N GLY A 64 -3.27 -8.43 32.12
CA GLY A 64 -2.24 -8.52 31.07
C GLY A 64 -2.71 -8.99 29.68
N TRP A 65 -1.83 -8.85 28.69
CA TRP A 65 -2.08 -9.14 27.27
C TRP A 65 -2.14 -10.66 27.01
N THR A 66 -3.30 -11.27 27.21
CA THR A 66 -3.63 -12.64 26.76
C THR A 66 -4.73 -12.55 25.70
N GLY A 67 -4.77 -13.46 24.73
CA GLY A 67 -5.67 -13.32 23.57
C GLY A 67 -5.94 -14.62 22.81
N TYR A 68 -6.45 -15.66 23.49
CA TYR A 68 -6.75 -16.94 22.84
C TYR A 68 -8.23 -17.33 22.85
N THR A 69 -9.09 -16.46 23.39
CA THR A 69 -10.53 -16.64 23.53
C THR A 69 -11.26 -15.39 23.05
N PHE A 70 -12.25 -15.56 22.17
CA PHE A 70 -13.11 -14.45 21.74
C PHE A 70 -14.05 -14.02 22.87
N ASN A 71 -14.17 -12.71 23.10
CA ASN A 71 -15.19 -12.17 23.99
C ASN A 71 -16.59 -12.49 23.46
N LYS A 72 -17.33 -13.35 24.18
CA LYS A 72 -18.65 -13.85 23.76
C LYS A 72 -19.75 -12.78 23.82
N LYS A 73 -19.53 -11.65 24.52
CA LYS A 73 -20.44 -10.48 24.49
C LYS A 73 -20.26 -9.69 23.19
N LEU A 74 -19.01 -9.43 22.79
CA LEU A 74 -18.66 -8.67 21.59
C LEU A 74 -18.79 -9.51 20.30
N PHE A 75 -18.40 -10.79 20.40
CA PHE A 75 -18.43 -11.77 19.32
C PHE A 75 -19.22 -13.02 19.73
N PRO A 76 -20.56 -12.93 19.88
CA PRO A 76 -21.40 -14.06 20.30
C PRO A 76 -21.20 -15.31 19.45
N ASN A 77 -20.91 -15.12 18.16
CA ASN A 77 -20.54 -16.20 17.26
C ASN A 77 -19.46 -15.74 16.27
N TYR A 78 -18.21 -15.73 16.71
CA TYR A 78 -17.07 -15.33 15.86
C TYR A 78 -16.97 -16.17 14.58
N ARG A 79 -17.42 -17.44 14.57
CA ARG A 79 -17.40 -18.28 13.35
C ARG A 79 -18.32 -17.77 12.26
N VAL A 80 -19.47 -17.19 12.63
CA VAL A 80 -20.36 -16.54 11.65
C VAL A 80 -19.69 -15.29 11.09
N MET A 81 -19.09 -14.47 11.95
CA MET A 81 -18.32 -13.29 11.52
C MET A 81 -17.18 -13.67 10.57
N LEU A 82 -16.38 -14.70 10.87
CA LEU A 82 -15.32 -15.17 9.97
C LEU A 82 -15.87 -15.58 8.61
N LYS A 83 -16.98 -16.34 8.58
CA LYS A 83 -17.66 -16.71 7.33
C LYS A 83 -18.15 -15.50 6.54
N ASP A 84 -18.69 -14.49 7.22
CA ASP A 84 -19.20 -13.29 6.56
C ASP A 84 -18.06 -12.44 5.99
N LEU A 85 -16.93 -12.30 6.69
CA LEU A 85 -15.73 -11.66 6.16
C LEU A 85 -15.20 -12.40 4.92
N LYS A 86 -15.20 -13.74 4.93
CA LYS A 86 -14.84 -14.54 3.74
C LYS A 86 -15.77 -14.33 2.56
N LYS A 87 -17.09 -14.20 2.78
CA LYS A 87 -18.05 -13.86 1.70
C LYS A 87 -17.78 -12.48 1.09
N MET A 88 -17.15 -11.57 1.83
CA MET A 88 -16.71 -10.26 1.34
C MET A 88 -15.36 -10.31 0.61
N ASN A 89 -14.82 -11.50 0.35
CA ASN A 89 -13.51 -11.75 -0.25
C ASN A 89 -12.34 -11.14 0.53
N LEU A 90 -12.44 -11.12 1.87
CA LEU A 90 -11.38 -10.64 2.75
C LEU A 90 -10.52 -11.79 3.24
N ALA A 91 -9.20 -11.62 3.19
CA ALA A 91 -8.30 -12.38 4.04
C ALA A 91 -8.47 -11.93 5.50
N ILE A 92 -8.22 -12.81 6.46
CA ILE A 92 -8.46 -12.57 7.88
C ILE A 92 -7.18 -12.85 8.65
N THR A 93 -6.76 -11.87 9.44
CA THR A 93 -5.65 -12.02 10.38
C THR A 93 -6.08 -11.67 11.79
N LEU A 94 -5.52 -12.41 12.75
CA LEU A 94 -5.68 -12.16 14.17
C LEU A 94 -4.35 -11.68 14.75
N ASN A 95 -4.37 -10.56 15.48
CA ASN A 95 -3.24 -10.14 16.31
C ASN A 95 -3.09 -11.11 17.49
N LEU A 96 -1.85 -11.40 17.86
CA LEU A 96 -1.49 -12.05 19.10
C LEU A 96 -0.37 -11.30 19.79
N HIS A 97 -0.55 -11.05 21.08
CA HIS A 97 0.49 -10.66 22.03
C HIS A 97 0.80 -11.84 22.96
N PRO A 98 1.68 -12.78 22.58
CA PRO A 98 1.82 -14.04 23.30
C PRO A 98 2.64 -13.93 24.60
N ALA A 99 3.27 -12.79 24.89
CA ALA A 99 4.30 -12.65 25.91
C ALA A 99 3.83 -12.99 27.34
N ASP A 100 2.59 -12.63 27.69
CA ASP A 100 2.05 -12.94 29.02
C ASP A 100 1.67 -14.42 29.19
N GLY A 101 1.71 -15.23 28.13
CA GLY A 101 1.36 -16.65 28.19
C GLY A 101 -0.15 -16.89 28.11
N ILE A 102 -0.58 -18.06 28.59
CA ILE A 102 -1.97 -18.49 28.50
C ILE A 102 -2.61 -18.41 29.88
N ALA A 103 -3.50 -17.44 30.06
CA ALA A 103 -4.16 -17.20 31.33
C ALA A 103 -5.15 -18.32 31.70
N PHE A 104 -5.40 -18.50 33.01
CA PHE A 104 -6.23 -19.61 33.52
C PHE A 104 -7.69 -19.62 33.03
N TYR A 105 -8.19 -18.47 32.57
CA TYR A 105 -9.56 -18.29 32.11
C TYR A 105 -9.71 -18.44 30.59
N GLU A 106 -8.61 -18.64 29.86
CA GLU A 106 -8.66 -18.91 28.42
C GLU A 106 -9.31 -20.27 28.16
N ASP A 107 -10.19 -20.36 27.14
CA ASP A 107 -10.87 -21.59 26.73
C ASP A 107 -9.86 -22.74 26.47
N CYS A 108 -8.63 -22.40 26.08
CA CYS A 108 -7.55 -23.36 25.77
C CYS A 108 -6.69 -23.77 26.97
N TYR A 109 -6.84 -23.14 28.15
CA TYR A 109 -5.92 -23.31 29.28
C TYR A 109 -5.86 -24.76 29.77
N GLU A 110 -7.03 -25.38 30.05
CA GLU A 110 -7.08 -26.77 30.55
C GLU A 110 -6.57 -27.78 29.52
N ILE A 111 -6.80 -27.51 28.23
CA ILE A 111 -6.26 -28.32 27.13
C ILE A 111 -4.73 -28.26 27.16
N MET A 112 -4.15 -27.07 27.29
CA MET A 112 -2.70 -26.87 27.34
C MET A 112 -2.07 -27.47 28.59
N LYS A 113 -2.66 -27.24 29.77
CA LYS A 113 -2.22 -27.82 31.04
C LYS A 113 -2.15 -29.34 30.98
N LYS A 114 -3.20 -29.99 30.45
CA LYS A 114 -3.25 -31.44 30.28
C LYS A 114 -2.24 -31.94 29.25
N THR A 115 -2.15 -31.28 28.10
CA THR A 115 -1.23 -31.66 27.01
C THR A 115 0.23 -31.60 27.45
N LEU A 116 0.58 -30.59 28.25
CA LEU A 116 1.92 -30.38 28.78
C LEU A 116 2.20 -31.15 30.09
N ASN A 117 1.21 -31.87 30.62
CA ASN A 117 1.29 -32.57 31.91
C ASN A 117 1.77 -31.64 33.05
N LEU A 118 1.29 -30.39 33.06
CA LEU A 118 1.70 -29.39 34.04
C LEU A 118 0.93 -29.58 35.35
N LYS A 119 1.67 -29.70 36.45
CA LYS A 119 1.11 -29.83 37.80
C LYS A 119 0.86 -28.47 38.45
N ILE A 120 0.10 -27.60 37.77
CA ILE A 120 -0.25 -26.27 38.27
C ILE A 120 -1.37 -26.40 39.31
N LYS A 121 -1.07 -26.00 40.56
CA LYS A 121 -2.00 -26.12 41.71
C LYS A 121 -2.84 -24.86 41.93
N LYS A 122 -2.39 -23.71 41.46
CA LYS A 122 -3.07 -22.41 41.57
C LYS A 122 -3.44 -21.92 40.17
N LYS A 123 -4.27 -20.89 40.05
CA LYS A 123 -4.71 -20.30 38.77
C LYS A 123 -3.59 -19.58 37.99
N GLU A 124 -2.35 -20.05 38.11
CA GLU A 124 -1.16 -19.46 37.50
C GLU A 124 -1.19 -19.57 35.98
N THR A 125 -0.68 -18.54 35.33
CA THR A 125 -0.55 -18.47 33.87
C THR A 125 0.46 -19.50 33.35
N ILE A 126 0.17 -20.16 32.22
CA ILE A 126 1.14 -21.04 31.55
C ILE A 126 2.11 -20.14 30.74
N PRO A 127 3.41 -20.09 31.07
CA PRO A 127 4.35 -19.20 30.39
C PRO A 127 4.53 -19.55 28.92
N PHE A 128 4.62 -18.53 28.08
CA PHE A 128 4.94 -18.69 26.66
C PHE A 128 6.41 -19.02 26.45
N ASP A 129 6.71 -20.10 25.73
CA ASP A 129 8.09 -20.52 25.49
C ASP A 129 8.22 -21.39 24.22
N LEU A 130 8.37 -20.77 23.05
CA LEU A 130 8.54 -21.49 21.77
C LEU A 130 9.85 -22.27 21.65
N ALA A 131 10.82 -21.98 22.52
CA ALA A 131 12.07 -22.72 22.59
C ALA A 131 11.84 -24.15 23.11
N LYS A 132 10.82 -24.38 23.94
CA LYS A 132 10.42 -25.71 24.43
C LYS A 132 9.54 -26.42 23.40
N GLU A 133 10.05 -27.50 22.83
CA GLU A 133 9.36 -28.29 21.79
C GLU A 133 7.95 -28.71 22.19
N LYS A 134 7.76 -29.28 23.40
CA LYS A 134 6.44 -29.70 23.87
C LYS A 134 5.44 -28.54 23.93
N PHE A 135 5.89 -27.37 24.41
CA PHE A 135 5.06 -26.16 24.45
C PHE A 135 4.70 -25.73 23.03
N ARG A 136 5.71 -25.57 22.18
CA ARG A 136 5.56 -25.19 20.78
C ARG A 136 4.55 -26.06 20.04
N THR A 137 4.70 -27.39 20.08
CA THR A 137 3.78 -28.33 19.42
C THR A 137 2.36 -28.20 19.96
N ALA A 138 2.20 -28.15 21.29
CA ALA A 138 0.88 -28.02 21.91
C ALA A 138 0.22 -26.67 21.53
N TYR A 139 0.97 -25.58 21.57
CA TYR A 139 0.51 -24.23 21.25
C TYR A 139 -0.07 -24.14 19.84
N PHE A 140 0.70 -24.60 18.84
CA PHE A 140 0.25 -24.55 17.46
C PHE A 140 -0.88 -25.55 17.18
N GLU A 141 -0.73 -26.82 17.55
CA GLU A 141 -1.73 -27.84 17.21
C GLU A 141 -3.04 -27.74 17.98
N LYS A 142 -3.00 -27.31 19.25
CA LYS A 142 -4.18 -27.32 20.12
C LYS A 142 -4.87 -25.96 20.22
N ILE A 143 -4.15 -24.87 19.94
CA ILE A 143 -4.71 -23.52 20.01
C ILE A 143 -4.89 -22.93 18.61
N LEU A 144 -3.79 -22.67 17.90
CA LEU A 144 -3.83 -21.86 16.68
C LEU A 144 -4.45 -22.60 15.49
N ALA A 145 -4.14 -23.89 15.32
CA ALA A 145 -4.69 -24.73 14.25
C ALA A 145 -6.23 -24.77 14.22
N LYS A 146 -6.89 -24.59 15.38
CA LYS A 146 -8.36 -24.47 15.46
C LYS A 146 -8.84 -23.25 14.66
N TYR A 147 -8.25 -22.08 14.90
CA TYR A 147 -8.67 -20.84 14.28
C TYR A 147 -8.37 -20.79 12.78
N GLN A 148 -7.25 -21.38 12.35
CA GLN A 148 -6.92 -21.50 10.92
C GLN A 148 -7.94 -22.39 10.19
N LYS A 149 -8.30 -23.54 10.76
CA LYS A 149 -9.38 -24.41 10.23
C LYS A 149 -10.74 -23.74 10.17
N GLU A 150 -10.96 -22.72 11.01
CA GLU A 150 -12.22 -21.97 11.09
C GLU A 150 -12.23 -20.74 10.18
N GLY A 151 -11.12 -20.40 9.51
CA GLY A 151 -11.06 -19.38 8.46
C GLY A 151 -10.04 -18.25 8.67
N VAL A 152 -9.18 -18.32 9.69
CA VAL A 152 -8.06 -17.37 9.84
C VAL A 152 -6.95 -17.71 8.85
N ASP A 153 -6.55 -16.75 8.02
CA ASP A 153 -5.57 -16.97 6.95
C ASP A 153 -4.13 -16.88 7.44
N PHE A 154 -3.84 -15.91 8.31
CA PHE A 154 -2.49 -15.69 8.85
C PHE A 154 -2.52 -15.02 10.23
N TRP A 155 -1.34 -14.92 10.85
CA TRP A 155 -1.18 -14.37 12.19
C TRP A 155 -0.41 -13.05 12.15
N TRP A 156 -0.89 -12.06 12.89
CA TRP A 156 -0.11 -10.89 13.27
C TRP A 156 0.51 -11.15 14.64
N ILE A 157 1.84 -11.23 14.70
CA ILE A 157 2.58 -11.53 15.92
C ILE A 157 3.23 -10.26 16.43
N ASP A 158 2.70 -9.74 17.52
CA ASP A 158 3.16 -8.48 18.10
C ASP A 158 3.97 -8.72 19.38
N TRP A 159 5.27 -8.94 19.17
CA TRP A 159 6.23 -9.15 20.25
C TRP A 159 7.10 -7.91 20.45
N GLN A 160 7.10 -7.38 21.67
CA GLN A 160 7.93 -6.24 22.07
C GLN A 160 8.58 -6.40 23.47
N GLN A 161 8.46 -7.58 24.07
CA GLN A 161 8.81 -7.84 25.47
C GLN A 161 10.27 -8.27 25.67
N GLY A 162 11.15 -7.85 24.76
CA GLY A 162 12.60 -8.02 24.87
C GLY A 162 13.17 -9.21 24.09
N GLU A 163 14.47 -9.42 24.29
CA GLU A 163 15.31 -10.25 23.42
C GLU A 163 15.69 -11.61 24.04
N ASN A 164 15.30 -11.85 25.29
CA ASN A 164 15.70 -13.06 26.01
C ASN A 164 14.67 -14.18 25.82
N SER A 165 15.12 -15.33 25.31
CA SER A 165 14.35 -16.58 25.34
C SER A 165 14.96 -17.57 26.33
N SER A 166 14.30 -18.72 26.53
CA SER A 166 14.86 -19.81 27.33
C SER A 166 16.05 -20.52 26.66
N LEU A 167 16.32 -20.25 25.38
CA LEU A 167 17.51 -20.69 24.66
C LEU A 167 18.55 -19.56 24.60
N PRO A 168 19.72 -19.73 25.24
CA PRO A 168 20.78 -18.72 25.20
C PRO A 168 21.18 -18.33 23.78
N GLY A 169 21.28 -17.04 23.50
CA GLY A 169 21.71 -16.49 22.21
C GLY A 169 20.62 -16.43 21.13
N LEU A 170 19.38 -16.83 21.44
CA LEU A 170 18.26 -16.75 20.49
C LEU A 170 17.16 -15.82 21.00
N THR A 171 16.73 -14.88 20.17
CA THR A 171 15.65 -13.96 20.53
C THR A 171 14.27 -14.58 20.30
N PRO A 172 13.27 -14.26 21.13
CA PRO A 172 11.89 -14.71 20.93
C PRO A 172 11.33 -14.32 19.56
N MET A 173 11.70 -13.15 19.02
CA MET A 173 11.24 -12.70 17.71
C MET A 173 11.63 -13.67 16.58
N TRP A 174 12.85 -14.21 16.60
CA TRP A 174 13.27 -15.22 15.62
C TRP A 174 12.44 -16.50 15.74
N LEU A 175 12.19 -16.96 16.97
CA LEU A 175 11.37 -18.14 17.24
C LEU A 175 9.91 -17.92 16.77
N CYS A 176 9.34 -16.76 17.07
CA CYS A 176 8.01 -16.36 16.64
C CYS A 176 7.91 -16.36 15.12
N ASN A 177 8.77 -15.61 14.42
CA ASN A 177 8.70 -15.50 12.97
C ASN A 177 8.88 -16.85 12.29
N HIS A 178 9.83 -17.66 12.76
CA HIS A 178 10.07 -18.98 12.21
C HIS A 178 8.88 -19.93 12.38
N TYR A 179 8.43 -20.13 13.61
CA TYR A 179 7.46 -21.19 13.87
C TYR A 179 6.02 -20.82 13.51
N PHE A 180 5.64 -19.54 13.61
CA PHE A 180 4.33 -19.13 13.10
C PHE A 180 4.26 -19.22 11.58
N PHE A 181 5.35 -18.93 10.87
CA PHE A 181 5.42 -19.12 9.43
C PHE A 181 5.31 -20.60 9.04
N LEU A 182 6.03 -21.48 9.74
CA LEU A 182 5.90 -22.94 9.55
C LEU A 182 4.50 -23.45 9.91
N GLU A 183 3.84 -22.88 10.91
CA GLU A 183 2.45 -23.22 11.19
C GLU A 183 1.55 -22.78 10.04
N ASN A 184 1.74 -21.58 9.53
CA ASN A 184 0.93 -21.06 8.43
C ASN A 184 1.10 -21.90 7.15
N SER A 185 2.31 -22.42 6.89
CA SER A 185 2.58 -23.27 5.72
C SER A 185 1.94 -24.65 5.77
N ARG A 186 1.42 -25.08 6.93
CA ARG A 186 0.61 -26.30 7.04
C ARG A 186 -0.79 -26.15 6.46
N PHE A 187 -1.26 -24.90 6.29
CA PHE A 187 -2.62 -24.58 5.84
C PHE A 187 -2.65 -23.81 4.53
N ASN A 188 -1.53 -23.21 4.11
CA ASN A 188 -1.42 -22.37 2.93
C ASN A 188 -0.16 -22.70 2.13
N ASP A 189 -0.29 -22.81 0.80
CA ASP A 189 0.87 -23.01 -0.08
C ASP A 189 1.77 -21.76 -0.18
N ARG A 190 1.19 -20.58 0.09
CA ARG A 190 1.88 -19.28 0.18
C ARG A 190 1.79 -18.76 1.61
N PRO A 191 2.61 -19.29 2.54
CA PRO A 191 2.55 -18.89 3.94
C PRO A 191 2.86 -17.40 4.13
N LEU A 192 2.13 -16.78 5.05
CA LEU A 192 2.27 -15.37 5.40
C LEU A 192 2.19 -15.22 6.93
N ILE A 193 2.95 -14.28 7.47
CA ILE A 193 2.80 -13.74 8.83
C ILE A 193 3.03 -12.24 8.78
N LEU A 194 2.42 -11.49 9.68
CA LEU A 194 2.75 -10.07 9.93
C LEU A 194 3.52 -10.00 11.25
N SER A 195 4.77 -9.57 11.26
CA SER A 195 5.53 -9.45 12.52
C SER A 195 6.59 -8.35 12.50
N ARG A 196 7.27 -8.12 13.62
CA ARG A 196 8.34 -7.12 13.69
C ARG A 196 9.65 -7.68 13.12
N TYR A 197 10.58 -6.78 12.81
CA TYR A 197 11.89 -7.11 12.28
C TYR A 197 12.75 -7.84 13.34
N ALA A 198 13.23 -9.04 13.01
CA ALA A 198 14.08 -9.85 13.90
C ALA A 198 15.59 -9.64 13.66
N GLY A 199 15.97 -8.86 12.65
CA GLY A 199 17.36 -8.72 12.19
C GLY A 199 17.57 -9.18 10.74
N ILE A 200 18.82 -9.13 10.28
CA ILE A 200 19.19 -9.48 8.89
C ILE A 200 18.74 -10.90 8.58
N GLY A 201 18.12 -11.08 7.40
CA GLY A 201 17.53 -12.36 6.99
C GLY A 201 16.06 -12.53 7.36
N SER A 202 15.46 -11.58 8.10
CA SER A 202 14.02 -11.62 8.42
C SER A 202 13.11 -11.64 7.20
N HIS A 203 13.57 -11.19 6.03
CA HIS A 203 12.80 -11.17 4.78
C HIS A 203 12.34 -12.55 4.30
N ARG A 204 12.90 -13.63 4.87
CA ARG A 204 12.40 -15.02 4.70
C ARG A 204 10.97 -15.18 5.22
N TYR A 205 10.53 -14.27 6.09
CA TYR A 205 9.18 -14.17 6.60
C TYR A 205 8.54 -12.90 6.00
N PRO A 206 7.58 -13.05 5.09
CA PRO A 206 7.40 -12.12 3.97
C PRO A 206 6.81 -10.74 4.31
N LEU A 207 6.40 -10.49 5.55
CA LEU A 207 5.75 -9.22 5.90
C LEU A 207 6.15 -8.73 7.29
N GLY A 208 6.82 -7.57 7.32
CA GLY A 208 7.22 -6.87 8.54
C GLY A 208 6.37 -5.65 8.87
N PHE A 209 6.48 -5.10 10.07
CA PHE A 209 5.99 -3.75 10.39
C PHE A 209 6.92 -2.93 11.29
N SER A 210 6.79 -1.60 11.25
CA SER A 210 7.66 -0.66 11.99
C SER A 210 7.43 -0.57 13.48
N GLY A 211 6.35 -1.14 14.00
CA GLY A 211 5.86 -0.82 15.33
C GLY A 211 5.20 0.55 15.41
N ASP A 212 5.12 1.01 16.65
CA ASP A 212 4.19 2.05 17.12
C ASP A 212 4.70 3.46 16.80
N SER A 213 4.42 3.93 15.58
CA SER A 213 4.83 5.26 15.11
C SER A 213 3.97 6.38 15.71
N PHE A 214 4.52 7.59 15.81
CA PHE A 214 3.72 8.74 16.25
C PHE A 214 2.92 9.34 15.09
N GLN A 215 1.75 9.93 15.38
CA GLN A 215 0.96 10.67 14.38
C GLN A 215 1.57 12.07 14.15
N THR A 216 2.73 12.10 13.50
CA THR A 216 3.49 13.33 13.21
C THR A 216 4.09 13.32 11.81
N TYR A 217 4.32 14.53 11.28
CA TYR A 217 5.04 14.72 10.01
C TYR A 217 6.48 14.19 10.06
N ASP A 218 7.16 14.33 11.20
CA ASP A 218 8.50 13.78 11.40
C ASP A 218 8.52 12.26 11.30
N SER A 219 7.51 11.58 11.87
CA SER A 219 7.34 10.14 11.70
C SER A 219 7.10 9.80 10.24
N LEU A 220 6.20 10.50 9.55
CA LEU A 220 5.96 10.28 8.11
C LEU A 220 7.25 10.38 7.30
N LYS A 221 8.05 11.45 7.49
CA LYS A 221 9.34 11.66 6.84
C LYS A 221 10.32 10.53 7.13
N PHE A 222 10.43 10.10 8.38
CA PHE A 222 11.27 8.97 8.77
C PHE A 222 10.82 7.65 8.11
N LEU A 223 9.51 7.38 8.08
CA LEU A 223 8.95 6.16 7.50
C LEU A 223 9.17 6.08 5.99
N ILE A 224 9.04 7.20 5.26
CA ILE A 224 9.32 7.27 3.82
C ILE A 224 10.78 6.89 3.54
N LYS A 225 11.72 7.56 4.23
CA LYS A 225 13.16 7.29 4.09
C LYS A 225 13.50 5.84 4.43
N THR A 226 13.00 5.34 5.56
CA THR A 226 13.30 3.98 6.04
C THR A 226 12.73 2.90 5.13
N THR A 227 11.55 3.11 4.55
CA THR A 227 10.98 2.19 3.55
C THR A 227 11.91 2.03 2.36
N ALA A 228 12.44 3.15 1.82
CA ALA A 228 13.35 3.09 0.69
C ALA A 228 14.65 2.35 1.05
N ILE A 229 15.32 2.73 2.15
CA ILE A 229 16.62 2.13 2.50
C ILE A 229 16.54 0.71 3.08
N ALA A 230 15.35 0.24 3.51
CA ALA A 230 15.16 -1.14 3.98
C ALA A 230 15.51 -2.20 2.90
N SER A 231 15.39 -1.81 1.62
CA SER A 231 15.88 -2.59 0.48
C SER A 231 17.37 -2.92 0.55
N ASN A 232 18.21 -2.07 1.16
CA ASN A 232 19.66 -2.33 1.31
C ASN A 232 19.97 -3.55 2.17
N VAL A 233 19.04 -3.95 3.05
CA VAL A 233 19.15 -5.15 3.90
C VAL A 233 18.20 -6.27 3.44
N GLY A 234 17.67 -6.14 2.22
CA GLY A 234 16.78 -7.12 1.59
C GLY A 234 15.38 -7.20 2.20
N PHE A 235 14.98 -6.25 3.06
CA PHE A 235 13.67 -6.28 3.73
C PHE A 235 12.67 -5.39 2.99
N SER A 236 12.20 -5.89 1.84
CA SER A 236 11.42 -5.12 0.87
C SER A 236 9.93 -4.99 1.18
N TYR A 237 9.34 -5.90 1.97
CA TYR A 237 7.92 -5.89 2.35
C TYR A 237 7.74 -5.42 3.80
N TRP A 238 8.13 -4.17 4.01
CA TRP A 238 7.92 -3.46 5.26
C TRP A 238 6.56 -2.75 5.24
N SER A 239 5.78 -2.86 6.31
CA SER A 239 4.51 -2.15 6.50
C SER A 239 4.57 -1.14 7.65
N HIS A 240 3.66 -0.16 7.62
CA HIS A 240 3.58 0.89 8.61
C HIS A 240 2.13 1.12 9.02
N ASP A 241 1.95 1.77 10.16
CA ASP A 241 0.66 2.28 10.59
C ASP A 241 0.37 3.55 9.81
N ILE A 242 -0.38 3.39 8.73
CA ILE A 242 -0.74 4.51 7.86
C ILE A 242 -1.68 5.43 8.63
N GLY A 243 -1.18 6.65 8.91
CA GLY A 243 -1.80 7.65 9.77
C GLY A 243 -1.14 7.78 11.14
N GLY A 244 -0.13 6.97 11.44
CA GLY A 244 0.56 6.87 12.72
C GLY A 244 -0.21 6.02 13.76
N HIS A 245 0.53 5.33 14.62
CA HIS A 245 -0.03 4.45 15.65
C HIS A 245 -0.69 5.23 16.78
N MET A 246 0.08 6.05 17.48
CA MET A 246 -0.29 6.68 18.75
C MET A 246 0.20 8.12 18.86
N LEU A 247 -0.24 8.82 19.91
CA LEU A 247 0.09 10.23 20.17
C LEU A 247 -0.30 11.15 18.99
N GLY A 248 -0.10 12.46 19.17
CA GLY A 248 -0.45 13.45 18.16
C GLY A 248 -1.92 13.84 18.14
N ILE A 249 -2.35 14.48 17.05
CA ILE A 249 -3.68 15.09 16.91
C ILE A 249 -4.38 14.59 15.65
N LYS A 250 -5.72 14.56 15.69
CA LYS A 250 -6.53 14.24 14.52
C LYS A 250 -6.43 15.36 13.48
N ASP A 251 -5.63 15.17 12.44
CA ASP A 251 -5.47 16.09 11.32
C ASP A 251 -5.73 15.37 9.98
N GLY A 252 -6.72 15.86 9.22
CA GLY A 252 -7.11 15.27 7.94
C GLY A 252 -6.07 15.46 6.85
N GLU A 253 -5.32 16.55 6.89
CA GLU A 253 -4.25 16.81 5.94
C GLU A 253 -3.06 15.86 6.18
N GLN A 254 -2.63 15.72 7.43
CA GLN A 254 -1.58 14.77 7.79
C GLN A 254 -2.00 13.35 7.44
N PHE A 255 -3.23 12.93 7.79
CA PHE A 255 -3.69 11.58 7.45
C PHE A 255 -3.76 11.35 5.94
N LEU A 256 -4.16 12.35 5.15
CA LEU A 256 -4.15 12.26 3.69
C LEU A 256 -2.74 11.98 3.16
N LYS A 257 -1.71 12.67 3.66
CA LYS A 257 -0.32 12.48 3.23
C LYS A 257 0.21 11.10 3.63
N PHE A 258 -0.18 10.59 4.79
CA PHE A 258 0.08 9.20 5.17
C PHE A 258 -0.58 8.21 4.21
N ILE A 259 -1.85 8.42 3.86
CA ILE A 259 -2.56 7.56 2.90
C ILE A 259 -1.87 7.59 1.53
N GLN A 260 -1.53 8.78 1.04
CA GLN A 260 -0.78 8.95 -0.21
C GLN A 260 0.54 8.19 -0.20
N PHE A 261 1.31 8.27 0.89
CA PHE A 261 2.50 7.44 1.08
C PHE A 261 2.15 5.95 1.07
N GLY A 262 1.16 5.51 1.87
CA GLY A 262 0.75 4.11 2.00
C GLY A 262 0.32 3.45 0.69
N VAL A 263 -0.34 4.20 -0.21
CA VAL A 263 -0.70 3.70 -1.55
C VAL A 263 0.52 3.27 -2.36
N PHE A 264 1.63 3.98 -2.23
CA PHE A 264 2.90 3.70 -2.89
C PHE A 264 3.93 3.04 -1.96
N SER A 265 3.49 2.43 -0.85
CA SER A 265 4.29 1.57 0.02
C SER A 265 4.14 0.09 -0.37
N PRO A 266 5.00 -0.84 0.10
CA PRO A 266 4.83 -2.26 -0.21
C PRO A 266 3.49 -2.80 0.30
N ILE A 267 3.05 -2.28 1.44
CA ILE A 267 1.82 -2.65 2.13
C ILE A 267 1.10 -1.39 2.59
N ASN A 268 -0.20 -1.31 2.34
CA ASN A 268 -1.05 -0.21 2.78
C ASN A 268 -1.93 -0.68 3.95
N ARG A 269 -1.48 -0.45 5.18
CA ARG A 269 -2.14 -0.93 6.41
C ARG A 269 -2.59 0.25 7.26
N LEU A 270 -3.89 0.44 7.37
CA LEU A 270 -4.48 1.45 8.24
C LEU A 270 -4.63 0.84 9.64
N HIS A 271 -3.94 1.40 10.62
CA HIS A 271 -3.94 0.90 12.00
C HIS A 271 -3.54 2.01 12.97
N CYS A 272 -4.00 1.91 14.21
CA CYS A 272 -3.70 2.85 15.29
C CYS A 272 -3.99 2.23 16.66
N SER A 273 -3.56 2.91 17.72
CA SER A 273 -3.98 2.64 19.09
C SER A 273 -5.49 2.90 19.27
N CYS A 274 -6.08 2.26 20.27
CA CYS A 274 -7.50 2.39 20.60
C CYS A 274 -7.76 3.73 21.32
N GLU A 275 -7.93 4.81 20.57
CA GLU A 275 -8.35 6.13 21.07
C GLU A 275 -9.44 6.67 20.15
N GLU A 276 -10.51 7.24 20.72
CA GLU A 276 -11.69 7.69 19.96
C GLU A 276 -11.33 8.71 18.86
N ILE A 277 -10.33 9.55 19.11
CA ILE A 277 -9.87 10.57 18.17
C ILE A 277 -8.98 10.02 17.04
N TYR A 278 -8.50 8.77 17.14
CA TYR A 278 -7.53 8.19 16.22
C TYR A 278 -8.14 7.27 15.16
N ASP A 279 -9.47 7.19 15.03
CA ASP A 279 -10.14 6.40 13.99
C ASP A 279 -9.55 6.69 12.59
N LYS A 280 -8.96 5.64 11.97
CA LYS A 280 -8.33 5.67 10.64
C LYS A 280 -9.31 5.36 9.51
N SER A 281 -10.61 5.37 9.77
CA SER A 281 -11.64 5.33 8.75
C SER A 281 -11.66 6.64 7.97
N PRO A 282 -11.43 6.64 6.63
CA PRO A 282 -11.52 7.86 5.83
C PRO A 282 -12.87 8.57 5.92
N LEU A 283 -13.94 7.84 6.27
CA LEU A 283 -15.29 8.38 6.50
C LEU A 283 -15.33 9.41 7.63
N MET A 284 -14.38 9.35 8.56
CA MET A 284 -14.31 10.26 9.71
C MET A 284 -13.60 11.59 9.41
N TYR A 285 -13.15 11.79 8.17
CA TYR A 285 -12.38 12.95 7.73
C TYR A 285 -13.18 13.79 6.71
N LEU A 286 -13.87 14.79 7.25
CA LEU A 286 -14.73 15.72 6.49
C LEU A 286 -13.93 16.74 5.67
N LYS A 287 -14.63 17.63 4.95
CA LYS A 287 -14.07 18.70 4.09
C LYS A 287 -13.31 18.16 2.87
N GLY A 288 -13.76 17.05 2.30
CA GLY A 288 -13.20 16.46 1.07
C GLY A 288 -11.97 15.57 1.28
N TYR A 289 -11.35 15.56 2.47
CA TYR A 289 -10.20 14.68 2.74
C TYR A 289 -10.56 13.20 2.57
N GLY A 290 -11.70 12.75 3.11
CA GLY A 290 -12.18 11.38 2.96
C GLY A 290 -12.38 10.96 1.50
N ASP A 291 -12.89 11.85 0.65
CA ASP A 291 -13.09 11.59 -0.79
C ASP A 291 -11.75 11.44 -1.53
N ILE A 292 -10.78 12.30 -1.21
CA ILE A 292 -9.43 12.21 -1.77
C ILE A 292 -8.76 10.91 -1.29
N MET A 293 -8.85 10.57 0.00
CA MET A 293 -8.34 9.31 0.54
C MET A 293 -8.96 8.10 -0.16
N LYS A 294 -10.29 8.11 -0.40
CA LYS A 294 -10.99 7.07 -1.15
C LYS A 294 -10.45 6.92 -2.57
N LYS A 295 -10.21 8.03 -3.29
CA LYS A 295 -9.58 8.02 -4.63
C LYS A 295 -8.23 7.33 -4.60
N TYR A 296 -7.38 7.63 -3.61
CA TYR A 296 -6.08 6.99 -3.43
C TYR A 296 -6.18 5.50 -3.05
N LEU A 297 -7.07 5.14 -2.12
CA LEU A 297 -7.30 3.73 -1.76
C LEU A 297 -7.82 2.91 -2.95
N ARG A 298 -8.66 3.52 -3.79
CA ARG A 298 -9.07 2.93 -5.08
C ARG A 298 -7.90 2.77 -6.03
N LEU A 299 -7.02 3.77 -6.16
CA LEU A 299 -5.80 3.65 -6.96
C LEU A 299 -4.93 2.47 -6.47
N ARG A 300 -4.74 2.33 -5.15
CA ARG A 300 -4.01 1.18 -4.57
C ARG A 300 -4.59 -0.16 -4.97
N HIS A 301 -5.92 -0.28 -4.93
CA HIS A 301 -6.60 -1.51 -5.31
C HIS A 301 -6.45 -1.81 -6.81
N LYS A 302 -6.60 -0.78 -7.65
CA LYS A 302 -6.32 -0.89 -9.09
C LYS A 302 -4.86 -1.27 -9.37
N MET A 303 -3.91 -0.94 -8.51
CA MET A 303 -2.50 -1.28 -8.66
C MET A 303 -2.16 -2.75 -8.35
N ILE A 304 -3.11 -3.58 -7.93
CA ILE A 304 -2.85 -5.00 -7.62
C ILE A 304 -2.06 -5.70 -8.75
N PRO A 305 -2.40 -5.59 -10.04
CA PRO A 305 -1.62 -6.21 -11.13
C PRO A 305 -0.15 -5.75 -11.19
N TYR A 306 0.11 -4.45 -11.01
CA TYR A 306 1.46 -3.90 -10.98
C TYR A 306 2.24 -4.39 -9.75
N ILE A 307 1.66 -4.24 -8.56
CA ILE A 307 2.29 -4.66 -7.29
C ILE A 307 2.53 -6.17 -7.27
N TYR A 308 1.60 -6.97 -7.82
CA TYR A 308 1.73 -8.41 -7.89
C TYR A 308 2.89 -8.83 -8.80
N SER A 309 3.02 -8.19 -9.97
CA SER A 309 4.13 -8.42 -10.90
C SER A 309 5.48 -8.17 -10.23
N PHE A 310 5.61 -7.08 -9.47
CA PHE A 310 6.83 -6.80 -8.72
C PHE A 310 7.02 -7.70 -7.51
N SER A 311 5.94 -8.16 -6.86
CA SER A 311 6.03 -9.20 -5.82
C SER A 311 6.63 -10.49 -6.35
N PHE A 312 6.22 -10.89 -7.55
CA PHE A 312 6.76 -12.04 -8.26
C PHE A 312 8.25 -11.85 -8.58
N VAL A 313 8.63 -10.67 -9.08
CA VAL A 313 10.03 -10.32 -9.35
C VAL A 313 10.87 -10.28 -8.06
N THR A 314 10.35 -9.75 -6.96
CA THR A 314 11.02 -9.80 -5.65
C THR A 314 11.24 -11.24 -5.20
N ASN A 315 10.23 -12.10 -5.31
CA ASN A 315 10.34 -13.50 -4.93
C ASN A 315 11.42 -14.24 -5.75
N LEU A 316 11.45 -14.04 -7.07
CA LEU A 316 12.38 -14.76 -7.95
C LEU A 316 13.80 -14.20 -7.96
N LYS A 317 13.94 -12.87 -7.94
CA LYS A 317 15.20 -12.17 -8.22
C LYS A 317 15.72 -11.36 -7.04
N GLY A 318 14.96 -11.24 -5.96
CA GLY A 318 15.32 -10.39 -4.81
C GLY A 318 15.26 -8.89 -5.10
N VAL A 319 14.75 -8.47 -6.26
CA VAL A 319 14.63 -7.05 -6.62
C VAL A 319 13.46 -6.43 -5.85
N PRO A 320 13.69 -5.41 -5.02
CA PRO A 320 12.67 -4.86 -4.13
C PRO A 320 11.63 -4.03 -4.91
N LEU A 321 10.37 -4.05 -4.45
CA LEU A 321 9.32 -3.17 -4.99
C LEU A 321 9.62 -1.68 -4.73
N ILE A 322 10.32 -1.33 -3.66
CA ILE A 322 10.73 0.06 -3.40
C ILE A 322 12.23 0.12 -3.27
N SER A 323 12.83 1.05 -4.00
CA SER A 323 14.28 1.26 -4.00
C SER A 323 14.63 2.75 -3.86
N PRO A 324 15.73 3.08 -3.17
CA PRO A 324 16.38 4.37 -3.32
C PRO A 324 16.82 4.58 -4.78
N LEU A 325 16.94 5.83 -5.22
CA LEU A 325 17.36 6.15 -6.58
C LEU A 325 18.72 5.52 -6.93
N TYR A 326 19.65 5.48 -5.97
CA TYR A 326 20.99 4.94 -6.15
C TYR A 326 21.06 3.42 -6.43
N HIS A 327 19.95 2.68 -6.35
CA HIS A 327 19.90 1.29 -6.82
C HIS A 327 19.89 1.19 -8.34
N TYR A 328 19.35 2.20 -9.03
CA TYR A 328 19.22 2.24 -10.49
C TYR A 328 20.15 3.28 -11.14
N TYR A 329 20.54 4.32 -10.40
CA TYR A 329 21.28 5.47 -10.91
C TYR A 329 22.47 5.80 -10.01
N PHE A 330 23.71 5.62 -10.49
CA PHE A 330 24.92 5.70 -9.66
C PHE A 330 25.49 7.11 -9.47
N GLU A 331 24.68 8.15 -9.74
CA GLU A 331 25.09 9.55 -9.63
C GLU A 331 25.07 10.01 -8.18
N GLU A 332 26.01 10.88 -7.79
CA GLU A 332 26.12 11.40 -6.42
C GLU A 332 24.80 12.04 -5.94
N GLU A 333 24.13 12.79 -6.82
CA GLU A 333 22.84 13.42 -6.54
C GLU A 333 21.79 12.40 -6.04
N CYS A 334 21.79 11.15 -6.56
CA CYS A 334 20.83 10.11 -6.18
C CYS A 334 20.96 9.64 -4.72
N TYR A 335 22.06 9.98 -4.03
CA TYR A 335 22.27 9.68 -2.61
C TYR A 335 21.68 10.77 -1.68
N HIS A 336 21.38 11.96 -2.20
CA HIS A 336 20.95 13.11 -1.39
C HIS A 336 19.41 13.29 -1.33
N HIS A 337 18.66 12.59 -2.17
CA HIS A 337 17.20 12.72 -2.27
C HIS A 337 16.46 11.63 -1.46
N GLU A 338 16.53 11.74 -0.14
CA GLU A 338 16.12 10.67 0.79
C GLU A 338 14.60 10.37 0.88
N ASN A 339 13.74 11.31 0.48
CA ASN A 339 12.28 11.11 0.45
C ASN A 339 11.76 10.94 -0.99
N GLU A 340 12.62 10.47 -1.90
CA GLU A 340 12.31 10.14 -3.29
C GLU A 340 12.69 8.68 -3.49
N TYR A 341 11.82 7.90 -4.14
CA TYR A 341 12.09 6.50 -4.35
C TYR A 341 11.51 6.01 -5.67
N ILE A 342 12.10 4.93 -6.16
CA ILE A 342 11.59 4.16 -7.28
C ILE A 342 10.61 3.12 -6.74
N PHE A 343 9.39 3.12 -7.29
CA PHE A 343 8.32 2.15 -7.01
C PHE A 343 8.16 1.19 -8.21
N GLY A 344 8.45 -0.08 -7.99
CA GLY A 344 8.70 -1.08 -9.02
C GLY A 344 10.06 -0.83 -9.66
N LYS A 345 10.05 -0.43 -10.94
CA LYS A 345 11.26 -0.08 -11.68
C LYS A 345 11.20 1.28 -12.37
N ASP A 346 9.98 1.76 -12.68
CA ASP A 346 9.78 2.91 -13.57
C ASP A 346 8.98 4.06 -12.95
N LEU A 347 8.37 3.88 -11.77
CA LEU A 347 7.66 4.98 -11.11
C LEU A 347 8.58 5.69 -10.13
N LEU A 348 8.74 7.00 -10.28
CA LEU A 348 9.41 7.87 -9.33
C LEU A 348 8.37 8.57 -8.46
N VAL A 349 8.45 8.38 -7.15
CA VAL A 349 7.44 8.85 -6.18
C VAL A 349 8.08 9.77 -5.16
N ARG A 350 7.40 10.88 -4.84
CA ARG A 350 7.81 11.89 -3.85
C ARG A 350 6.67 12.19 -2.89
N PRO A 351 6.49 11.44 -1.78
CA PRO A 351 5.43 11.75 -0.84
C PRO A 351 5.65 13.08 -0.11
N PHE A 352 4.57 13.76 0.27
CA PHE A 352 4.65 15.00 1.03
C PHE A 352 5.02 14.75 2.49
N THR A 353 5.99 15.48 3.01
CA THR A 353 6.50 15.33 4.38
C THR A 353 6.15 16.48 5.31
N GLU A 354 5.47 17.52 4.80
CA GLU A 354 5.16 18.75 5.52
C GLU A 354 3.74 19.20 5.22
N LYS A 355 3.22 20.14 6.01
CA LYS A 355 1.91 20.75 5.78
C LYS A 355 1.96 21.65 4.55
N ALA A 356 0.89 21.69 3.77
CA ALA A 356 0.73 22.64 2.69
C ALA A 356 0.73 24.09 3.21
N ASN A 357 1.09 25.01 2.30
CA ASN A 357 0.99 26.43 2.56
C ASN A 357 -0.48 26.89 2.67
N GLN A 358 -0.68 28.18 2.95
CA GLN A 358 -2.01 28.75 3.15
C GLN A 358 -2.91 28.70 1.90
N ASP A 359 -2.32 28.54 0.71
CA ASP A 359 -3.03 28.38 -0.55
C ASP A 359 -3.32 26.91 -0.90
N GLY A 360 -2.98 25.95 -0.02
CA GLY A 360 -3.26 24.52 -0.22
C GLY A 360 -2.22 23.77 -1.07
N PHE A 361 -1.05 24.37 -1.32
CA PHE A 361 0.03 23.80 -2.11
C PHE A 361 1.21 23.28 -1.27
N ASN A 362 1.83 22.22 -1.75
CA ASN A 362 3.11 21.69 -1.30
C ASN A 362 4.19 22.11 -2.30
N CYS A 363 5.16 22.89 -1.82
CA CYS A 363 6.35 23.25 -2.59
C CYS A 363 7.51 22.36 -2.17
N PHE A 364 8.18 21.72 -3.12
CA PHE A 364 9.26 20.80 -2.82
C PHE A 364 10.30 20.77 -3.94
N LYS A 365 11.50 20.34 -3.58
CA LYS A 365 12.57 20.00 -4.53
C LYS A 365 12.48 18.54 -4.90
N MET A 366 12.79 18.26 -6.17
CA MET A 366 12.80 16.91 -6.72
C MET A 366 13.90 16.77 -7.77
N TYR A 367 14.55 15.60 -7.80
CA TYR A 367 15.50 15.23 -8.84
C TYR A 367 14.92 14.16 -9.76
N PHE A 368 14.97 14.44 -11.07
CA PHE A 368 14.69 13.45 -12.09
C PHE A 368 16.02 12.87 -12.58
N PRO A 369 16.29 11.56 -12.38
CA PRO A 369 17.52 10.92 -12.86
C PRO A 369 17.48 10.58 -14.37
N ASP A 370 16.32 10.70 -15.01
CA ASP A 370 16.05 10.34 -16.41
C ASP A 370 14.87 11.17 -16.94
N GLU A 371 14.35 10.85 -18.13
CA GLU A 371 13.10 11.40 -18.65
C GLU A 371 11.86 10.73 -18.03
N TYR A 372 10.95 11.52 -17.48
CA TYR A 372 9.74 11.05 -16.80
C TYR A 372 8.50 11.87 -17.17
N TYR A 373 7.32 11.24 -17.20
CA TYR A 373 6.03 11.91 -17.31
C TYR A 373 5.30 11.93 -15.97
N ASP A 374 4.70 13.05 -15.59
CA ASP A 374 3.76 13.12 -14.47
C ASP A 374 2.59 12.17 -14.76
N LEU A 375 2.29 11.28 -13.84
CA LEU A 375 1.30 10.23 -14.07
C LEU A 375 -0.13 10.78 -14.16
N PHE A 376 -0.41 11.89 -13.47
CA PHE A 376 -1.75 12.46 -13.36
C PHE A 376 -1.97 13.57 -14.37
N TYR A 377 -0.96 14.42 -14.58
CA TYR A 377 -1.03 15.50 -15.56
C TYR A 377 -0.47 15.11 -16.92
N GLY A 378 0.52 14.21 -17.02
CA GLY A 378 1.17 13.87 -18.29
C GLY A 378 2.22 14.89 -18.74
N TYR A 379 2.66 15.81 -17.87
CA TYR A 379 3.78 16.71 -18.17
C TYR A 379 5.09 15.93 -18.25
N HIS A 380 5.96 16.30 -19.18
CA HIS A 380 7.25 15.66 -19.38
C HIS A 380 8.36 16.43 -18.65
N TYR A 381 9.24 15.71 -17.96
CA TYR A 381 10.40 16.26 -17.26
C TYR A 381 11.64 15.57 -17.79
N LYS A 382 12.66 16.37 -18.12
CA LYS A 382 13.99 15.86 -18.45
C LYS A 382 14.76 15.62 -17.15
N LYS A 383 15.88 14.94 -17.28
CA LYS A 383 16.83 14.78 -16.18
C LYS A 383 17.25 16.14 -15.61
N GLY A 384 17.19 16.29 -14.29
CA GLY A 384 17.60 17.52 -13.62
C GLY A 384 16.93 17.76 -12.28
N ASN A 385 17.30 18.87 -11.64
CA ASN A 385 16.73 19.34 -10.39
C ASN A 385 15.63 20.38 -10.65
N TYR A 386 14.47 20.18 -10.02
CA TYR A 386 13.31 21.04 -10.19
C TYR A 386 12.73 21.49 -8.85
N GLU A 387 12.13 22.68 -8.84
CA GLU A 387 11.27 23.13 -7.76
C GLU A 387 9.81 23.07 -8.22
N LEU A 388 9.05 22.16 -7.63
CA LEU A 388 7.68 21.87 -8.05
C LEU A 388 6.68 22.35 -7.00
N ALA A 389 5.44 22.57 -7.45
CA ALA A 389 4.30 22.86 -6.59
C ALA A 389 3.13 21.92 -6.92
N ARG A 390 2.54 21.30 -5.90
CA ARG A 390 1.38 20.40 -6.04
C ARG A 390 0.32 20.69 -5.01
N GLU A 391 -0.94 20.64 -5.44
CA GLU A 391 -2.10 20.66 -4.55
C GLU A 391 -2.08 19.43 -3.63
N ASN A 392 -2.72 19.55 -2.47
CA ASN A 392 -2.75 18.48 -1.47
C ASN A 392 -3.33 17.16 -1.98
N ASP A 393 -4.20 17.16 -2.99
CA ASP A 393 -4.84 15.97 -3.55
C ASP A 393 -4.04 15.31 -4.68
N SER A 394 -2.90 15.88 -5.07
CA SER A 394 -2.11 15.49 -6.23
C SER A 394 -0.69 15.09 -5.85
N LEU A 395 -0.54 13.88 -5.29
CA LEU A 395 0.75 13.28 -4.97
C LEU A 395 1.67 13.29 -6.21
N PRO A 396 2.93 13.72 -6.10
CA PRO A 396 3.89 13.66 -7.19
C PRO A 396 4.28 12.20 -7.46
N VAL A 397 3.84 11.69 -8.60
CA VAL A 397 4.13 10.35 -9.10
C VAL A 397 4.43 10.48 -10.58
N PHE A 398 5.57 9.98 -11.02
CA PHE A 398 6.04 10.12 -12.38
C PHE A 398 6.41 8.75 -12.95
N ILE A 399 6.11 8.52 -14.21
CA ILE A 399 6.44 7.28 -14.94
C ILE A 399 7.58 7.54 -15.92
N LYS A 400 8.60 6.70 -15.90
CA LYS A 400 9.73 6.78 -16.83
C LYS A 400 9.25 6.74 -18.27
N LYS A 401 9.86 7.54 -19.15
CA LYS A 401 9.54 7.59 -20.58
C LYS A 401 9.56 6.19 -21.21
N GLY A 402 8.48 5.84 -21.88
CA GLY A 402 8.26 4.56 -22.56
C GLY A 402 7.79 3.42 -21.66
N ALA A 403 7.84 3.57 -20.34
CA ALA A 403 7.46 2.53 -19.39
C ALA A 403 5.95 2.25 -19.35
N PHE A 404 5.57 1.17 -18.65
CA PHE A 404 4.18 0.74 -18.52
C PHE A 404 3.75 0.76 -17.06
N PHE A 405 2.53 1.23 -16.83
CA PHE A 405 1.83 1.13 -15.55
C PHE A 405 0.49 0.43 -15.76
N ILE A 406 0.41 -0.78 -15.18
CA ILE A 406 -0.67 -1.74 -15.43
C ILE A 406 -1.64 -1.72 -14.26
N LEU A 407 -2.92 -1.46 -14.53
CA LEU A 407 -3.95 -1.34 -13.51
C LEU A 407 -5.14 -2.23 -13.80
N ASP A 408 -5.81 -2.70 -12.76
CA ASP A 408 -7.15 -3.29 -12.86
C ASP A 408 -8.16 -2.17 -13.16
N SER A 409 -8.89 -2.32 -14.26
CA SER A 409 -9.89 -1.34 -14.72
C SER A 409 -11.27 -1.60 -14.13
N ARG A 410 -11.47 -2.74 -13.46
CA ARG A 410 -12.74 -3.08 -12.79
C ARG A 410 -12.96 -2.13 -11.60
N ASN A 411 -14.24 -1.88 -11.29
CA ASN A 411 -14.64 -0.95 -10.22
C ASN A 411 -15.39 -1.68 -9.08
N GLU A 412 -14.99 -2.92 -8.81
CA GLU A 412 -15.57 -3.76 -7.77
C GLU A 412 -14.69 -3.75 -6.52
N ASN A 413 -15.28 -3.89 -5.33
CA ASN A 413 -14.50 -3.91 -4.09
C ASN A 413 -13.86 -5.28 -3.88
N ASN A 414 -12.70 -5.28 -3.22
CA ASN A 414 -12.07 -6.47 -2.63
C ASN A 414 -11.73 -7.59 -3.63
N LEU A 415 -11.88 -7.37 -4.95
CA LEU A 415 -11.44 -8.33 -5.96
C LEU A 415 -9.91 -8.38 -6.02
N ILE A 416 -9.38 -9.59 -6.12
CA ILE A 416 -7.93 -9.85 -6.20
C ILE A 416 -7.59 -10.89 -7.28
N ASP A 417 -8.60 -11.40 -7.98
CA ASP A 417 -8.44 -12.34 -9.08
C ASP A 417 -7.88 -11.63 -10.33
N ASN A 418 -7.40 -12.41 -11.29
CA ASN A 418 -6.81 -11.88 -12.52
C ASN A 418 -7.82 -10.99 -13.28
N PRO A 419 -7.45 -9.75 -13.63
CA PRO A 419 -8.38 -8.78 -14.19
C PRO A 419 -8.88 -9.20 -15.58
N SER A 420 -10.17 -9.01 -15.83
CA SER A 420 -10.77 -9.13 -17.17
C SER A 420 -10.63 -7.84 -17.99
N LYS A 421 -10.39 -6.70 -17.33
CA LYS A 421 -10.17 -5.39 -17.94
C LYS A 421 -8.95 -4.74 -17.32
N VAL A 422 -8.01 -4.32 -18.15
CA VAL A 422 -6.71 -3.79 -17.71
C VAL A 422 -6.48 -2.43 -18.33
N ASP A 423 -6.13 -1.43 -17.51
CA ASP A 423 -5.60 -0.17 -18.02
C ASP A 423 -4.09 -0.28 -18.19
N VAL A 424 -3.60 0.20 -19.32
CA VAL A 424 -2.18 0.25 -19.68
C VAL A 424 -1.82 1.72 -19.89
N ILE A 425 -1.23 2.34 -18.88
CA ILE A 425 -0.73 3.71 -18.97
C ILE A 425 0.74 3.64 -19.43
N THR A 426 1.07 4.36 -20.50
CA THR A 426 2.43 4.42 -21.05
C THR A 426 2.66 5.76 -21.76
N SER A 427 3.83 5.97 -22.35
CA SER A 427 4.16 7.13 -23.17
C SER A 427 4.90 6.69 -24.44
N THR A 428 5.28 7.64 -25.28
CA THR A 428 6.27 7.37 -26.32
C THR A 428 7.64 7.06 -25.68
N GLY A 429 8.47 6.30 -26.39
CA GLY A 429 9.78 5.87 -25.93
C GLY A 429 10.00 4.36 -26.03
N GLU A 430 11.00 3.87 -25.32
CA GLU A 430 11.44 2.48 -25.35
C GLU A 430 11.42 1.89 -23.95
N SER A 431 10.77 0.74 -23.78
CA SER A 431 10.76 0.02 -22.51
C SER A 431 10.17 -1.37 -22.69
N GLU A 432 10.39 -2.21 -21.70
CA GLU A 432 9.73 -3.51 -21.58
C GLU A 432 9.11 -3.66 -20.19
N TYR A 433 8.01 -4.39 -20.14
CA TYR A 433 7.32 -4.71 -18.90
C TYR A 433 6.70 -6.10 -18.99
N ASP A 434 6.96 -6.91 -17.98
CA ASP A 434 6.34 -8.22 -17.81
C ASP A 434 5.20 -8.12 -16.79
N PHE A 435 3.98 -8.33 -17.27
CA PHE A 435 2.81 -8.47 -16.42
C PHE A 435 2.63 -9.94 -16.03
N TYR A 436 2.85 -10.24 -14.75
CA TYR A 436 2.71 -11.59 -14.19
C TYR A 436 1.32 -11.80 -13.61
N GLU A 437 0.76 -12.96 -13.93
CA GLU A 437 -0.50 -13.46 -13.40
C GLU A 437 -0.32 -14.93 -13.06
N ASP A 438 -1.03 -15.41 -12.05
CA ASP A 438 -1.08 -16.85 -11.80
C ASP A 438 -2.48 -17.33 -11.46
N ASN A 439 -2.64 -18.64 -11.51
CA ASN A 439 -3.68 -19.29 -10.72
C ASN A 439 -3.05 -19.80 -9.42
N ASN A 440 -3.87 -20.03 -8.41
CA ASN A 440 -3.41 -20.55 -7.12
C ASN A 440 -2.76 -21.97 -7.20
N ASP A 441 -2.69 -22.56 -8.40
CA ASP A 441 -2.06 -23.86 -8.68
C ASP A 441 -0.61 -23.72 -9.22
N ASN A 442 0.07 -22.60 -8.90
CA ASN A 442 1.43 -22.26 -9.35
C ASN A 442 1.61 -22.16 -10.89
N ASN A 443 0.54 -22.11 -11.67
CA ASN A 443 0.66 -21.84 -13.10
C ASN A 443 0.76 -20.34 -13.31
N VAL A 444 1.79 -19.91 -14.03
CA VAL A 444 2.10 -18.50 -14.25
C VAL A 444 1.92 -18.17 -15.72
N LEU A 445 1.25 -17.06 -16.01
CA LEU A 445 1.19 -16.39 -17.30
C LEU A 445 2.02 -15.11 -17.23
N ILE A 446 2.79 -14.87 -18.27
CA ILE A 446 3.52 -13.62 -18.45
C ILE A 446 3.01 -12.95 -19.72
N THR A 447 2.48 -11.75 -19.57
CA THR A 447 2.19 -10.86 -20.71
C THR A 447 3.36 -9.89 -20.87
N HIS A 448 4.09 -10.03 -21.98
CA HIS A 448 5.21 -9.16 -22.33
C HIS A 448 4.70 -7.94 -23.09
N PHE A 449 4.88 -6.75 -22.53
CA PHE A 449 4.70 -5.47 -23.20
C PHE A 449 6.06 -4.94 -23.62
N VAL A 450 6.23 -4.64 -24.91
CA VAL A 450 7.47 -4.07 -25.44
C VAL A 450 7.15 -2.83 -26.25
N ASN A 451 7.66 -1.69 -25.79
CA ASN A 451 7.58 -0.40 -26.43
C ASN A 451 8.86 -0.11 -27.23
N THR A 452 8.73 0.27 -28.48
CA THR A 452 9.85 0.69 -29.34
C THR A 452 9.47 1.93 -30.14
N ASN A 453 10.36 2.90 -30.29
CA ASN A 453 10.10 4.12 -31.03
C ASN A 453 11.15 4.34 -32.12
N GLU A 454 10.72 4.42 -33.37
CA GLU A 454 11.61 4.74 -34.50
C GLU A 454 10.95 5.80 -35.38
N ASN A 455 11.62 6.93 -35.61
CA ASN A 455 11.16 7.99 -36.53
C ASN A 455 9.69 8.44 -36.31
N ASN A 456 9.33 8.80 -35.07
CA ASN A 456 7.96 9.21 -34.67
C ASN A 456 6.89 8.14 -34.94
N LYS A 457 7.30 6.88 -34.90
CA LYS A 457 6.42 5.72 -34.95
C LYS A 457 6.60 4.92 -33.67
N GLN A 458 5.64 5.05 -32.77
CA GLN A 458 5.58 4.23 -31.58
C GLN A 458 5.01 2.87 -31.93
N LYS A 459 5.63 1.81 -31.46
CA LYS A 459 5.14 0.44 -31.61
C LYS A 459 5.10 -0.25 -30.26
N ILE A 460 3.92 -0.70 -29.89
CA ILE A 460 3.67 -1.51 -28.69
C ILE A 460 3.41 -2.93 -29.15
N ASN A 461 4.24 -3.86 -28.71
CA ASN A 461 4.07 -5.28 -28.95
C ASN A 461 3.56 -5.97 -27.68
N ILE A 462 2.63 -6.90 -27.86
CA ILE A 462 2.08 -7.73 -26.79
C ILE A 462 2.28 -9.20 -27.18
N SER A 463 2.88 -9.98 -26.30
CA SER A 463 3.05 -11.43 -26.48
C SER A 463 2.93 -12.14 -25.15
N PHE A 464 2.67 -13.45 -25.19
CA PHE A 464 2.41 -14.26 -24.00
C PHE A 464 3.42 -15.39 -23.88
N SER A 465 3.75 -15.76 -22.66
CA SER A 465 4.48 -16.97 -22.33
C SER A 465 4.00 -17.57 -21.00
N GLY A 466 4.45 -18.77 -20.67
CA GLY A 466 4.00 -19.50 -19.48
C GLY A 466 2.80 -20.40 -19.77
N ASN A 467 1.87 -20.49 -18.82
CA ASN A 467 0.74 -21.41 -18.90
C ASN A 467 -0.52 -20.73 -19.48
N GLN A 468 -1.06 -21.34 -20.54
CA GLN A 468 -2.25 -20.89 -21.26
C GLN A 468 -3.55 -21.01 -20.44
N ASP A 469 -3.61 -21.84 -19.40
CA ASP A 469 -4.81 -22.03 -18.57
C ASP A 469 -5.17 -20.76 -17.76
N VAL A 470 -4.19 -19.89 -17.52
CA VAL A 470 -4.39 -18.58 -16.85
C VAL A 470 -4.84 -17.51 -17.86
N PHE A 471 -4.64 -17.75 -19.16
CA PHE A 471 -4.90 -16.77 -20.21
C PHE A 471 -6.39 -16.48 -20.41
N ASN A 472 -6.76 -15.20 -20.31
CA ASN A 472 -8.12 -14.75 -20.59
C ASN A 472 -8.25 -14.18 -22.01
N LYS A 473 -8.76 -15.02 -22.94
CA LYS A 473 -9.00 -14.62 -24.34
C LYS A 473 -9.97 -13.43 -24.51
N ASN A 474 -10.84 -13.19 -23.54
CA ASN A 474 -11.83 -12.11 -23.57
C ASN A 474 -11.33 -10.83 -22.88
N ARG A 475 -10.04 -10.77 -22.52
CA ARG A 475 -9.47 -9.60 -21.86
C ARG A 475 -9.58 -8.36 -22.75
N VAL A 476 -9.84 -7.24 -22.10
CA VAL A 476 -9.80 -5.91 -22.71
C VAL A 476 -8.63 -5.14 -22.12
N TYR A 477 -7.77 -4.61 -22.98
CA TYR A 477 -6.75 -3.64 -22.60
C TYR A 477 -7.17 -2.23 -23.03
N ARG A 478 -7.23 -1.30 -22.09
CA ARG A 478 -7.44 0.12 -22.35
C ARG A 478 -6.11 0.85 -22.23
N PHE A 479 -5.60 1.34 -23.35
CA PHE A 479 -4.35 2.08 -23.42
C PHE A 479 -4.61 3.57 -23.19
N LYS A 480 -3.80 4.19 -22.33
CA LYS A 480 -3.70 5.64 -22.16
C LYS A 480 -2.27 6.05 -22.46
N ILE A 481 -2.06 6.78 -23.56
CA ILE A 481 -0.73 7.26 -23.98
C ILE A 481 -0.54 8.69 -23.51
N LEU A 482 0.34 8.89 -22.54
CA LEU A 482 0.66 10.20 -21.98
C LEU A 482 1.33 11.10 -23.03
N ASN A 483 0.95 12.38 -23.03
CA ASN A 483 1.48 13.43 -23.89
C ASN A 483 1.41 13.12 -25.41
N LEU A 484 0.34 12.45 -25.85
CA LEU A 484 0.05 12.22 -27.27
C LEU A 484 -1.44 12.52 -27.49
N HIS A 485 -1.83 13.57 -28.23
CA HIS A 485 -3.24 14.00 -28.28
C HIS A 485 -3.78 14.45 -29.64
N LYS A 486 -2.95 14.60 -30.69
CA LYS A 486 -3.38 15.05 -32.03
C LYS A 486 -2.57 14.39 -33.13
N ASN A 487 -3.17 14.29 -34.32
CA ASN A 487 -2.54 13.81 -35.56
C ASN A 487 -2.00 12.37 -35.44
N ILE A 488 -2.75 11.49 -34.77
CA ILE A 488 -2.32 10.11 -34.52
C ILE A 488 -3.09 9.15 -35.40
N THR A 489 -2.37 8.25 -36.07
CA THR A 489 -2.98 7.12 -36.76
C THR A 489 -2.63 5.83 -36.03
N ILE A 490 -3.65 5.10 -35.58
CA ILE A 490 -3.51 3.80 -34.92
C ILE A 490 -3.65 2.68 -35.95
N ASN A 491 -2.64 1.82 -36.04
CA ASN A 491 -2.66 0.60 -36.85
C ASN A 491 -2.50 -0.61 -35.93
N ILE A 492 -3.40 -1.58 -36.03
CA ILE A 492 -3.45 -2.73 -35.13
C ILE A 492 -3.33 -4.02 -35.93
N ARG A 493 -2.58 -4.98 -35.41
CA ARG A 493 -2.42 -6.33 -35.97
C ARG A 493 -2.64 -7.39 -34.90
N ASN A 494 -3.43 -8.41 -35.23
CA ASN A 494 -3.80 -9.53 -34.36
C ASN A 494 -4.55 -9.10 -33.08
N LEU A 495 -5.33 -8.01 -33.15
CA LEU A 495 -6.26 -7.54 -32.11
C LEU A 495 -7.42 -6.82 -32.81
N ASP A 496 -8.51 -6.65 -32.07
CA ASP A 496 -9.65 -5.82 -32.49
C ASP A 496 -9.68 -4.52 -31.69
N LEU A 497 -9.88 -3.39 -32.39
CA LEU A 497 -10.11 -2.08 -31.78
C LEU A 497 -11.58 -1.96 -31.36
N ILE A 498 -11.83 -1.69 -30.08
CA ILE A 498 -13.19 -1.48 -29.56
C ILE A 498 -13.62 -0.03 -29.75
N TYR A 499 -12.78 0.91 -29.30
CA TYR A 499 -13.00 2.33 -29.45
C TYR A 499 -11.67 3.10 -29.42
N GLN A 500 -11.70 4.31 -29.97
CA GLN A 500 -10.66 5.31 -29.85
C GLN A 500 -11.31 6.60 -29.38
N TYR A 501 -10.67 7.25 -28.42
CA TYR A 501 -11.10 8.52 -27.89
C TYR A 501 -9.90 9.45 -27.75
N GLU A 502 -9.94 10.51 -28.55
CA GLU A 502 -9.00 11.62 -28.46
C GLU A 502 -9.64 12.67 -27.56
N GLN A 503 -9.49 12.50 -26.24
CA GLN A 503 -9.71 13.61 -25.34
C GLN A 503 -8.50 14.53 -25.51
N GLY A 504 -8.71 15.85 -25.61
CA GLY A 504 -7.63 16.82 -25.87
C GLY A 504 -6.48 16.85 -24.84
N GLU A 505 -6.45 15.92 -23.88
CA GLU A 505 -5.46 15.77 -22.82
C GLU A 505 -4.53 14.54 -23.02
N PHE A 506 -4.97 13.48 -23.70
CA PHE A 506 -4.20 12.25 -23.98
C PHE A 506 -4.97 11.32 -24.96
N LEU A 507 -4.25 10.44 -25.64
CA LEU A 507 -4.84 9.39 -26.48
C LEU A 507 -5.28 8.23 -25.61
N GLU A 508 -6.57 7.88 -25.70
CA GLU A 508 -7.12 6.66 -25.11
C GLU A 508 -7.74 5.77 -26.18
N PHE A 509 -7.50 4.46 -26.11
CA PHE A 509 -8.17 3.47 -26.95
C PHE A 509 -8.23 2.11 -26.26
N ALA A 510 -9.16 1.26 -26.66
CA ALA A 510 -9.30 -0.09 -26.09
C ALA A 510 -9.21 -1.17 -27.15
N VAL A 511 -8.53 -2.27 -26.82
CA VAL A 511 -8.31 -3.43 -27.70
C VAL A 511 -8.71 -4.74 -27.02
N THR A 512 -9.05 -5.75 -27.83
CA THR A 512 -9.40 -7.11 -27.37
C THR A 512 -9.03 -8.17 -28.41
N ASN A 513 -9.55 -9.39 -28.25
CA ASN A 513 -9.35 -10.55 -29.14
C ASN A 513 -7.87 -10.97 -29.21
N LEU A 514 -7.25 -11.09 -28.05
CA LEU A 514 -5.86 -11.52 -27.91
C LEU A 514 -5.74 -13.01 -28.19
N SER A 515 -4.60 -13.42 -28.73
CA SER A 515 -4.27 -14.82 -28.98
C SER A 515 -2.98 -15.16 -28.26
N PHE A 516 -2.99 -16.21 -27.46
CA PHE A 516 -1.81 -16.68 -26.74
C PHE A 516 -0.62 -16.93 -27.69
N ASP A 517 -0.85 -17.62 -28.80
CA ASP A 517 0.22 -18.01 -29.75
C ASP A 517 0.64 -16.92 -30.76
N LYS A 518 -0.03 -15.76 -30.77
CA LYS A 518 0.22 -14.73 -31.78
C LYS A 518 0.64 -13.43 -31.13
N LYS A 519 1.79 -12.92 -31.53
CA LYS A 519 2.23 -11.56 -31.20
C LYS A 519 1.25 -10.54 -31.76
N ALA A 520 0.72 -9.70 -30.88
CA ALA A 520 -0.10 -8.56 -31.21
C ALA A 520 0.78 -7.29 -31.33
N THR A 521 0.36 -6.37 -32.19
CA THR A 521 1.10 -5.14 -32.43
C THR A 521 0.13 -3.97 -32.57
N ILE A 522 0.40 -2.89 -31.84
CA ILE A 522 -0.20 -1.59 -32.01
C ILE A 522 0.89 -0.65 -32.52
N SER A 523 0.63 0.09 -33.60
CA SER A 523 1.53 1.08 -34.18
C SER A 523 0.84 2.43 -34.20
N LEU A 524 1.43 3.42 -33.55
CA LEU A 524 0.99 4.81 -33.50
C LEU A 524 1.95 5.63 -34.35
N ASN A 525 1.47 6.15 -35.47
CA ASN A 525 2.21 7.16 -36.22
C ASN A 525 1.74 8.53 -35.74
N TYR A 526 2.67 9.39 -35.34
CA TYR A 526 2.37 10.73 -34.83
C TYR A 526 3.35 11.76 -35.40
N GLN A 527 2.99 13.04 -35.29
CA GLN A 527 3.90 14.15 -35.58
C GLN A 527 4.14 14.92 -34.29
N GLU A 528 5.40 15.12 -33.94
CA GLU A 528 5.75 15.96 -32.78
C GLU A 528 5.44 17.42 -33.11
N ASP A 529 4.60 18.04 -32.29
CA ASP A 529 4.36 19.49 -32.30
C ASP A 529 4.52 20.03 -30.87
N ASN A 530 5.77 20.01 -30.41
CA ASN A 530 6.15 20.40 -29.05
C ASN A 530 5.51 21.74 -28.62
N PHE A 531 5.40 22.72 -29.52
CA PHE A 531 4.82 24.02 -29.17
C PHE A 531 3.29 23.94 -28.95
N SER A 532 2.56 23.29 -29.85
CA SER A 532 1.12 23.09 -29.66
C SER A 532 0.81 22.23 -28.45
N GLU A 533 1.65 21.22 -28.18
CA GLU A 533 1.53 20.38 -26.99
C GLU A 533 1.74 21.18 -25.70
N MET A 534 2.84 21.96 -25.64
CA MET A 534 3.12 22.89 -24.54
C MET A 534 1.93 23.81 -24.26
N LYS A 535 1.44 24.48 -25.31
CA LYS A 535 0.35 25.44 -25.22
C LYS A 535 -0.92 24.79 -24.71
N THR A 536 -1.23 23.59 -25.21
CA THR A 536 -2.39 22.80 -24.76
C THR A 536 -2.25 22.44 -23.27
N ASN A 537 -1.07 21.99 -22.85
CA ASN A 537 -0.77 21.64 -21.47
C ASN A 537 -0.89 22.85 -20.51
N VAL A 538 -0.41 24.03 -20.91
CA VAL A 538 -0.56 25.28 -20.14
C VAL A 538 -2.03 25.67 -20.01
N LEU A 539 -2.78 25.71 -21.12
CA LEU A 539 -4.21 26.05 -21.12
C LEU A 539 -5.01 25.08 -20.25
N ARG A 540 -4.68 23.79 -20.31
CA ARG A 540 -5.27 22.77 -19.44
C ARG A 540 -5.00 23.06 -17.98
N ARG A 541 -3.75 23.36 -17.60
CA ARG A 541 -3.42 23.70 -16.20
C ARG A 541 -4.17 24.93 -15.73
N ILE A 542 -4.37 25.94 -16.58
CA ILE A 542 -5.17 27.13 -16.25
C ILE A 542 -6.62 26.75 -15.87
N ASN A 543 -7.22 25.76 -16.53
CA ASN A 543 -8.60 25.34 -16.22
C ASN A 543 -8.74 24.74 -14.82
N TYR A 544 -7.69 24.09 -14.31
CA TYR A 544 -7.72 23.37 -13.04
C TYR A 544 -7.16 24.16 -11.85
N ILE A 545 -6.37 25.21 -12.06
CA ILE A 545 -5.90 26.05 -10.94
C ILE A 545 -7.06 26.81 -10.29
N ASP A 546 -7.08 26.84 -8.96
CA ASP A 546 -8.00 27.67 -8.20
C ASP A 546 -7.47 29.12 -8.12
N ASP A 547 -8.09 30.01 -8.90
CA ASP A 547 -7.79 31.44 -8.94
C ASP A 547 -8.99 32.22 -9.52
N ILE A 548 -8.91 33.55 -9.53
CA ILE A 548 -9.94 34.46 -10.05
C ILE A 548 -10.28 34.09 -11.50
N ASN A 549 -11.54 33.73 -11.76
CA ASN A 549 -12.02 33.26 -13.07
C ASN A 549 -11.67 34.22 -14.21
N ASP A 550 -11.88 35.52 -14.03
CA ASP A 550 -11.58 36.53 -15.06
C ASP A 550 -10.09 36.58 -15.39
N VAL A 551 -9.22 36.47 -14.37
CA VAL A 551 -7.77 36.43 -14.58
C VAL A 551 -7.34 35.17 -15.33
N ARG A 552 -7.93 34.02 -14.99
CA ARG A 552 -7.69 32.75 -15.70
C ARG A 552 -8.15 32.84 -17.15
N TYR A 553 -9.32 33.40 -17.39
CA TYR A 553 -9.88 33.60 -18.73
C TYR A 553 -9.02 34.53 -19.59
N ASP A 554 -8.64 35.70 -19.05
CA ASP A 554 -7.77 36.66 -19.74
C ASP A 554 -6.40 36.06 -20.07
N LEU A 555 -5.81 35.30 -19.14
CA LEU A 555 -4.55 34.61 -19.39
C LEU A 555 -4.73 33.54 -20.48
N SER A 556 -5.82 32.77 -20.45
CA SER A 556 -6.10 31.75 -21.47
C SER A 556 -6.20 32.34 -22.87
N LEU A 557 -6.87 33.50 -23.01
CA LEU A 557 -6.92 34.24 -24.27
C LEU A 557 -5.54 34.77 -24.70
N ALA A 558 -4.72 35.21 -23.76
CA ALA A 558 -3.36 35.67 -24.03
C ALA A 558 -2.44 34.52 -24.50
N ILE A 559 -2.46 33.38 -23.80
CA ILE A 559 -1.71 32.18 -24.15
C ILE A 559 -2.11 31.67 -25.53
N ASN A 560 -3.42 31.69 -25.86
CA ASN A 560 -3.90 31.33 -27.18
C ASN A 560 -3.31 32.19 -28.33
N LYS A 561 -2.83 33.39 -28.04
CA LYS A 561 -2.20 34.29 -29.04
C LYS A 561 -0.68 34.15 -29.08
N CYS A 562 -0.05 33.49 -28.12
CA CYS A 562 1.39 33.30 -28.09
C CYS A 562 1.87 32.41 -29.24
N LEU A 563 3.04 32.74 -29.78
CA LEU A 563 3.70 32.07 -30.90
C LEU A 563 4.92 31.24 -30.47
N ASN A 564 5.42 31.43 -29.25
CA ASN A 564 6.58 30.73 -28.70
C ASN A 564 6.51 30.62 -27.16
N ALA A 565 7.42 29.84 -26.58
CA ALA A 565 7.49 29.56 -25.14
C ALA A 565 7.77 30.83 -24.31
N GLU A 566 8.67 31.70 -24.79
CA GLU A 566 9.08 32.93 -24.10
C GLU A 566 7.91 33.90 -23.92
N GLU A 567 7.10 34.08 -24.97
CA GLU A 567 5.88 34.88 -24.89
C GLU A 567 4.91 34.33 -23.84
N MET A 568 4.70 33.01 -23.79
CA MET A 568 3.85 32.39 -22.78
C MET A 568 4.40 32.61 -21.37
N GLN A 569 5.71 32.46 -21.20
CA GLN A 569 6.40 32.69 -19.93
C GLN A 569 6.16 34.13 -19.44
N ILE A 570 6.34 35.11 -20.32
CA ILE A 570 6.09 36.53 -20.01
C ILE A 570 4.62 36.73 -19.62
N LYS A 571 3.66 36.15 -20.35
CA LYS A 571 2.23 36.28 -20.01
C LYS A 571 1.88 35.67 -18.66
N ILE A 572 2.48 34.54 -18.30
CA ILE A 572 2.27 33.91 -17.00
C ILE A 572 2.86 34.77 -15.88
N ILE A 573 4.12 35.21 -16.01
CA ILE A 573 4.81 36.02 -14.99
C ILE A 573 4.08 37.35 -14.75
N THR A 574 3.66 38.01 -15.84
CA THR A 574 2.98 39.32 -15.79
C THR A 574 1.48 39.22 -15.45
N SER A 575 0.92 38.01 -15.36
CA SER A 575 -0.48 37.80 -15.00
C SER A 575 -0.76 38.23 -13.55
N LYS A 576 -2.05 38.44 -13.25
CA LYS A 576 -2.53 38.74 -11.90
C LYS A 576 -2.84 37.49 -11.07
N LEU A 577 -2.45 36.30 -11.55
CA LEU A 577 -2.60 35.06 -10.78
C LEU A 577 -1.80 35.14 -9.48
N LYS A 578 -2.19 34.34 -8.49
CA LYS A 578 -1.36 34.10 -7.31
C LYS A 578 0.02 33.59 -7.74
N ASP A 579 1.08 33.96 -7.02
CA ASP A 579 2.44 33.58 -7.39
C ASP A 579 2.65 32.05 -7.38
N ILE A 580 1.92 31.33 -6.52
CA ILE A 580 1.94 29.86 -6.51
C ILE A 580 1.35 29.26 -7.79
N ASN A 581 0.28 29.85 -8.33
CA ASN A 581 -0.34 29.42 -9.58
C ASN A 581 0.55 29.77 -10.78
N LYS A 582 1.24 30.91 -10.74
CA LYS A 582 2.27 31.22 -11.74
C LYS A 582 3.38 30.16 -11.71
N LYS A 583 3.89 29.78 -10.53
CA LYS A 583 4.91 28.73 -10.40
C LYS A 583 4.43 27.41 -11.00
N ALA A 584 3.20 26.99 -10.71
CA ALA A 584 2.60 25.77 -11.26
C ALA A 584 2.41 25.80 -12.78
N LEU A 585 2.18 26.98 -13.38
CA LEU A 585 2.10 27.12 -14.84
C LEU A 585 3.48 27.17 -15.51
N LEU A 586 4.44 27.85 -14.88
CA LEU A 586 5.83 27.92 -15.36
C LEU A 586 6.50 26.55 -15.34
N GLU A 587 6.10 25.67 -14.42
CA GLU A 587 6.51 24.28 -14.41
C GLU A 587 6.23 23.57 -15.75
N VAL A 588 5.06 23.80 -16.36
CA VAL A 588 4.70 23.22 -17.66
C VAL A 588 5.62 23.71 -18.78
N LEU A 589 6.13 24.94 -18.66
CA LEU A 589 7.06 25.53 -19.64
C LEU A 589 8.50 25.05 -19.46
N SER A 590 8.89 24.64 -18.25
CA SER A 590 10.27 24.23 -17.92
C SER A 590 10.80 23.03 -18.70
N TYR A 591 9.94 22.35 -19.46
CA TYR A 591 10.33 21.30 -20.39
C TYR A 591 10.83 21.82 -21.75
N TYR A 592 10.26 22.95 -22.18
CA TYR A 592 10.41 23.50 -23.54
C TYR A 592 11.40 24.66 -23.64
N LEU A 593 11.69 25.29 -22.50
CA LEU A 593 12.75 26.28 -22.30
C LEU A 593 13.99 25.58 -21.76
#